data_AF-A0A7V8XN60-F1
#
_entry.id   AF-A0A7V8XN60-F1
#
_cell.length_a   1.000
_cell.length_b   1.000
_cell.length_c   1.000
_cell.angle_alpha   90.00
_cell.angle_beta   90.00
_cell.angle_gamma   90.00
#
_symmetry.space_group_name_H-M   'P 1'
#
loop_
_entity.id
_entity.type
_entity.pdbx_description
1 polymer ?
#
loop_
_entity_poly.entity_id
_entity_poly.type
_entity_poly.pdbx_seq_one_letter_code
_entity_poly.pdbx_strand_id
1 'polypeptide(L)'
;MEPGNKLWPYHTHHANEEWVIVLRGEPTLRTPEGEHILKEGDVVCFPRGKDGAHQIINSTDSPIRVLMLSSMIGPDIVDYLDTGKVYAASLAGEPIMLARPGPTVEYWEGEE
;
A
#
# COMPACT_ATOMS: atom_id res chain seq x y z
N MET A 1 -0.82 -13.59 9.68
CA MET A 1 -0.21 -13.99 8.41
C MET A 1 0.63 -15.23 8.65
N GLU A 2 0.59 -16.20 7.76
CA GLU A 2 1.43 -17.40 7.82
C GLU A 2 2.84 -17.12 7.24
N PRO A 3 3.84 -17.97 7.52
CA PRO A 3 5.18 -17.88 6.91
C PRO A 3 5.12 -17.73 5.39
N GLY A 4 5.89 -16.78 4.85
CA GLY A 4 5.95 -16.49 3.41
C GLY A 4 4.85 -15.58 2.85
N ASN A 5 3.79 -15.29 3.61
CA ASN A 5 2.73 -14.39 3.16
C ASN A 5 3.15 -12.91 3.15
N LYS A 6 2.49 -12.12 2.30
CA LYS A 6 2.61 -10.66 2.23
C LYS A 6 1.23 -10.02 2.35
N LEU A 7 1.13 -8.87 3.02
CA LEU A 7 -0.07 -8.03 2.96
C LEU A 7 0.06 -7.08 1.78
N TRP A 8 -0.73 -7.38 0.75
CA TRP A 8 -0.81 -6.63 -0.51
C TRP A 8 0.54 -6.47 -1.25
N PRO A 9 0.54 -6.02 -2.52
CA PRO A 9 1.77 -5.64 -3.20
C PRO A 9 2.41 -4.39 -2.58
N TYR A 10 3.68 -4.09 -2.89
CA TYR A 10 4.32 -2.84 -2.47
C TYR A 10 3.60 -1.64 -3.10
N HIS A 11 3.04 -0.77 -2.26
CA HIS A 11 2.11 0.26 -2.71
C HIS A 11 2.16 1.54 -1.88
N THR A 12 1.58 2.61 -2.41
CA THR A 12 1.29 3.85 -1.68
C THR A 12 -0.10 4.37 -2.04
N HIS A 13 -0.76 4.99 -1.07
CA HIS A 13 -2.05 5.65 -1.20
C HIS A 13 -1.88 7.16 -1.36
N HIS A 14 -2.70 7.79 -2.20
CA HIS A 14 -2.67 9.24 -2.39
C HIS A 14 -3.66 9.99 -1.49
N ALA A 15 -4.82 9.39 -1.17
CA ALA A 15 -5.81 9.99 -0.28
C ALA A 15 -5.71 9.49 1.16
N ASN A 16 -5.21 8.26 1.35
CA ASN A 16 -5.23 7.58 2.64
C ASN A 16 -3.88 7.52 3.31
N GLU A 17 -3.87 7.76 4.62
CA GLU A 17 -2.80 7.25 5.47
C GLU A 17 -3.14 5.82 5.86
N GLU A 18 -2.13 4.97 5.99
CA GLU A 18 -2.27 3.65 6.60
C GLU A 18 -1.33 3.49 7.78
N TRP A 19 -1.67 2.62 8.71
CA TRP A 19 -0.85 2.34 9.88
C TRP A 19 -0.80 0.84 10.11
N VAL A 20 0.35 0.36 10.61
CA VAL A 20 0.50 -0.99 11.13
C VAL A 20 0.79 -0.97 12.62
N ILE A 21 0.15 -1.86 13.36
CA ILE A 21 0.47 -2.18 14.75
C ILE A 21 0.84 -3.67 14.82
N VAL A 22 2.02 -4.00 15.32
CA VAL A 22 2.44 -5.40 15.45
C VAL A 22 1.89 -5.98 16.74
N LEU A 23 1.00 -6.96 16.60
CA LEU A 23 0.35 -7.64 17.74
C LEU A 23 1.10 -8.90 18.17
N ARG A 24 1.78 -9.58 17.22
CA ARG A 24 2.57 -10.78 17.47
C ARG A 24 3.63 -11.03 16.41
N GLY A 25 4.81 -11.46 16.81
CA GLY A 25 5.93 -11.86 15.94
C GLY A 25 6.72 -10.68 15.37
N GLU A 26 7.53 -10.96 14.35
CA GLU A 26 8.52 -10.04 13.79
C GLU A 26 8.33 -9.85 12.27
N PRO A 27 7.35 -9.03 11.82
CA PRO A 27 7.16 -8.75 10.40
C PRO A 27 8.38 -8.03 9.82
N THR A 28 8.70 -8.36 8.57
CA THR A 28 9.53 -7.50 7.74
C THR A 28 8.66 -6.41 7.12
N LEU A 29 8.98 -5.15 7.40
CA LEU A 29 8.43 -3.97 6.73
C LEU A 29 9.40 -3.55 5.62
N ARG A 30 8.89 -3.39 4.41
CA ARG A 30 9.59 -2.75 3.29
C ARG A 30 9.08 -1.31 3.11
N THR A 31 9.97 -0.34 3.01
CA THR A 31 9.73 1.09 2.75
C THR A 31 10.65 1.60 1.63
N PRO A 32 10.58 2.89 1.22
CA PRO A 32 11.55 3.46 0.29
C PRO A 32 13.00 3.38 0.75
N GLU A 33 13.23 3.38 2.07
CA GLU A 33 14.56 3.32 2.70
C GLU A 33 15.14 1.90 2.76
N GLY A 34 14.32 0.87 2.52
CA GLY A 34 14.73 -0.52 2.52
C GLY A 34 13.83 -1.42 3.36
N GLU A 35 14.41 -2.51 3.85
CA GLU A 35 13.70 -3.48 4.70
C GLU A 35 14.14 -3.38 6.16
N HIS A 36 13.17 -3.44 7.05
CA HIS A 36 13.35 -3.36 8.51
C HIS A 36 12.50 -4.42 9.19
N ILE A 37 13.02 -5.02 10.26
CA ILE A 37 12.27 -5.96 11.10
C ILE A 37 11.55 -5.15 12.18
N LEU A 38 10.23 -5.26 12.22
CA LEU A 38 9.41 -4.73 13.30
C LEU A 38 9.30 -5.76 14.43
N LYS A 39 8.98 -5.29 15.64
CA LYS A 39 8.78 -6.09 16.85
C LYS A 39 7.37 -5.92 17.39
N GLU A 40 6.95 -6.84 18.25
CA GLU A 40 5.68 -6.72 18.96
C GLU A 40 5.57 -5.37 19.69
N GLY A 41 4.46 -4.67 19.50
CA GLY A 41 4.21 -3.34 20.04
C GLY A 41 4.67 -2.18 19.13
N ASP A 42 5.45 -2.43 18.09
CA ASP A 42 5.81 -1.39 17.13
C ASP A 42 4.57 -0.85 16.41
N VAL A 43 4.57 0.47 16.20
CA VAL A 43 3.55 1.20 15.46
C VAL A 43 4.25 2.02 14.38
N VAL A 44 3.83 1.84 13.14
CA VAL A 44 4.36 2.61 12.00
C VAL A 44 3.22 3.25 11.25
N CYS A 45 3.37 4.54 10.96
CA CYS A 45 2.47 5.31 10.11
C CYS A 45 3.05 5.40 8.70
N PHE A 46 2.20 5.22 7.71
CA PHE A 46 2.47 5.36 6.29
C PHE A 46 1.75 6.61 5.80
N PRO A 47 2.48 7.75 5.67
CA PRO A 47 1.87 8.99 5.20
C PRO A 47 1.40 8.86 3.75
N ARG A 48 0.57 9.80 3.30
CA ARG A 48 0.10 9.83 1.91
C ARG A 48 1.27 10.02 0.95
N GLY A 49 1.20 9.36 -0.21
CA GLY A 49 2.17 9.50 -1.28
C GLY A 49 3.46 8.70 -1.04
N LYS A 50 4.48 8.97 -1.85
CA LYS A 50 5.67 8.12 -2.00
C LYS A 50 6.37 7.78 -0.69
N ASP A 51 6.38 8.69 0.28
CA ASP A 51 7.05 8.51 1.57
C ASP A 51 6.34 7.50 2.48
N GLY A 52 5.06 7.20 2.23
CA GLY A 52 4.35 6.09 2.89
C GLY A 52 4.20 4.84 2.04
N ALA A 53 5.06 4.67 1.02
CA ALA A 53 5.11 3.41 0.32
C ALA A 53 5.50 2.27 1.26
N HIS A 54 4.73 1.19 1.28
CA HIS A 54 4.98 0.11 2.22
C HIS A 54 4.52 -1.27 1.74
N GLN A 55 5.09 -2.31 2.37
CA GLN A 55 4.64 -3.69 2.29
C GLN A 55 5.00 -4.42 3.59
N ILE A 56 4.06 -5.19 4.13
CA ILE A 56 4.31 -6.07 5.28
C ILE A 56 4.49 -7.51 4.79
N ILE A 57 5.59 -8.13 5.19
CA ILE A 57 6.00 -9.47 4.77
C ILE A 57 6.24 -10.32 6.02
N ASN A 58 5.72 -11.55 6.04
CA ASN A 58 6.14 -12.52 7.04
C ASN A 58 7.30 -13.37 6.50
N SER A 59 8.53 -12.95 6.76
CA SER A 59 9.75 -13.68 6.37
C SER A 59 10.21 -14.70 7.41
N THR A 60 9.44 -14.89 8.50
CA THR A 60 9.78 -15.81 9.58
C THR A 60 9.23 -17.22 9.31
N ASP A 61 9.58 -18.19 10.15
CA ASP A 61 9.08 -19.57 10.13
C ASP A 61 7.83 -19.78 11.00
N SER A 62 7.27 -18.72 11.59
CA SER A 62 6.10 -18.78 12.45
C SER A 62 5.01 -17.76 12.07
N PRO A 63 3.75 -17.94 12.51
CA PRO A 63 2.69 -17.00 12.18
C PRO A 63 2.84 -15.67 12.93
N ILE A 64 2.72 -14.56 12.20
CA ILE A 64 2.67 -13.20 12.77
C ILE A 64 1.22 -12.67 12.84
N ARG A 65 0.99 -11.63 13.63
CA ARG A 65 -0.30 -10.91 13.71
C ARG A 65 -0.04 -9.41 13.73
N VAL A 66 -0.73 -8.69 12.84
CA VAL A 66 -0.69 -7.22 12.77
C VAL A 66 -2.11 -6.69 12.64
N LEU A 67 -2.35 -5.47 13.12
CA LEU A 67 -3.55 -4.70 12.84
C LEU A 67 -3.18 -3.61 11.83
N MET A 68 -3.93 -3.56 10.73
CA MET A 68 -3.84 -2.49 9.73
C MET A 68 -4.99 -1.52 9.92
N LEU A 69 -4.70 -0.22 9.84
CA LEU A 69 -5.67 0.86 9.94
C LEU A 69 -5.52 1.75 8.71
N SER A 70 -6.62 2.30 8.21
CA SER A 70 -6.64 3.24 7.09
C SER A 70 -7.66 4.34 7.37
N SER A 71 -7.41 5.55 6.88
CA SER A 71 -8.35 6.67 7.01
C SER A 71 -9.65 6.48 6.22
N MET A 72 -9.68 5.59 5.22
CA MET A 72 -10.85 5.27 4.40
C MET A 72 -11.52 6.47 3.70
N ILE A 73 -10.73 7.47 3.28
CA ILE A 73 -11.14 8.65 2.52
C ILE A 73 -11.20 8.29 1.03
N GLY A 74 -12.32 8.59 0.37
CA GLY A 74 -12.50 8.47 -1.08
C GLY A 74 -12.58 9.84 -1.77
N PRO A 75 -12.33 9.93 -3.09
CA PRO A 75 -11.74 8.88 -3.94
C PRO A 75 -10.28 8.60 -3.55
N ASP A 76 -9.74 7.47 -4.01
CA ASP A 76 -8.34 7.14 -3.77
C ASP A 76 -7.65 6.64 -5.05
N ILE A 77 -6.35 6.91 -5.11
CA ILE A 77 -5.43 6.43 -6.12
C ILE A 77 -4.35 5.65 -5.37
N VAL A 78 -4.04 4.45 -5.85
CA VAL A 78 -3.03 3.58 -5.26
C VAL A 78 -2.01 3.18 -6.32
N ASP A 79 -0.75 3.51 -6.08
CA ASP A 79 0.36 3.11 -6.96
C ASP A 79 0.97 1.80 -6.47
N TYR A 80 1.03 0.79 -7.32
CA TYR A 80 1.75 -0.47 -7.07
C TYR A 80 3.15 -0.41 -7.68
N LEU A 81 4.10 0.05 -6.86
CA LEU A 81 5.40 0.56 -7.31
C LEU A 81 6.28 -0.49 -8.01
N ASP A 82 6.22 -1.76 -7.60
CA ASP A 82 7.00 -2.82 -8.28
C ASP A 82 6.50 -3.13 -9.69
N THR A 83 5.21 -2.88 -9.96
CA THR A 83 4.57 -3.28 -11.21
C THR A 83 4.20 -2.12 -12.12
N GLY A 84 4.28 -0.89 -11.62
CA GLY A 84 3.81 0.32 -12.28
C GLY A 84 2.30 0.35 -12.53
N LYS A 85 1.52 -0.47 -11.80
CA LYS A 85 0.05 -0.44 -11.89
C LYS A 85 -0.50 0.67 -10.99
N VAL A 86 -1.60 1.27 -11.41
CA VAL A 86 -2.38 2.25 -10.66
C VAL A 86 -3.79 1.69 -10.50
N TYR A 87 -4.27 1.69 -9.27
CA TYR A 87 -5.68 1.49 -8.95
C TYR A 87 -6.32 2.84 -8.66
N ALA A 88 -7.52 3.08 -9.18
CA ALA A 88 -8.33 4.23 -8.80
C ALA A 88 -9.73 3.77 -8.41
N ALA A 89 -10.25 4.35 -7.32
CA ALA A 89 -11.61 4.11 -6.85
C ALA A 89 -12.39 5.41 -6.71
N SER A 90 -13.69 5.36 -6.95
CA SER A 90 -14.60 6.50 -6.83
C SER A 90 -14.82 6.90 -5.36
N LEU A 91 -15.55 8.00 -5.14
CA LEU A 91 -15.97 8.42 -3.80
C LEU A 91 -16.79 7.33 -3.07
N ALA A 92 -17.52 6.50 -3.82
CA ALA A 92 -18.29 5.37 -3.28
C ALA A 92 -17.44 4.11 -3.07
N GLY A 93 -16.13 4.15 -3.35
CA GLY A 93 -15.22 3.00 -3.26
C GLY A 93 -15.32 2.03 -4.45
N GLU A 94 -16.04 2.40 -5.50
CA GLU A 94 -16.20 1.56 -6.69
C GLU A 94 -14.93 1.61 -7.54
N PRO A 95 -14.45 0.47 -8.06
CA PRO A 95 -13.25 0.43 -8.90
C PRO A 95 -13.49 1.18 -10.21
N ILE A 96 -12.68 2.20 -10.48
CA ILE A 96 -12.67 2.93 -11.75
C ILE A 96 -11.68 2.25 -12.71
N MET A 97 -10.46 1.97 -12.24
CA MET A 97 -9.45 1.28 -13.04
C MET A 97 -8.44 0.52 -12.19
N LEU A 98 -7.84 -0.52 -12.78
CA LEU A 98 -6.59 -1.13 -12.35
C LEU A 98 -5.74 -1.40 -13.60
N ALA A 99 -4.82 -0.50 -13.91
CA ALA A 99 -4.06 -0.55 -15.16
C ALA A 99 -2.64 -0.02 -14.97
N ARG A 100 -1.75 -0.28 -15.94
CA ARG A 100 -0.53 0.50 -16.07
C ARG A 100 -0.85 1.78 -16.84
N PRO A 101 -0.38 2.96 -16.43
CA PRO A 101 -0.57 4.19 -17.19
C PRO A 101 -0.08 4.03 -18.64
N GLY A 102 -0.86 4.51 -19.59
CA GLY A 102 -0.47 4.64 -20.99
C GLY A 102 0.40 5.88 -21.21
N PRO A 103 0.67 6.25 -22.48
CA PRO A 103 1.28 7.53 -22.80
C PRO A 103 0.40 8.70 -22.30
N THR A 104 1.03 9.82 -21.96
CA THR A 104 0.31 11.07 -21.70
C THR A 104 -0.33 11.55 -22.99
N VAL A 105 -1.62 11.87 -22.93
CA VAL A 105 -2.41 12.44 -24.03
C VAL A 105 -2.64 13.92 -23.78
N GLU A 106 -2.87 14.69 -24.84
CA GLU A 106 -3.22 16.11 -24.72
C GLU A 106 -4.63 16.26 -24.11
N TYR A 107 -4.85 17.34 -23.35
CA TYR A 107 -6.09 17.50 -22.57
C TYR A 107 -7.38 17.47 -23.42
N TRP A 108 -7.31 17.92 -24.68
CA TRP A 108 -8.44 17.96 -25.62
C TRP A 108 -8.38 16.87 -26.70
N GLU A 109 -7.51 15.87 -26.57
CA GLU A 109 -7.38 14.80 -27.56
C GLU A 109 -8.69 14.00 -27.68
N GLY A 110 -9.37 14.11 -28.83
CA GLY A 110 -10.60 13.36 -29.13
C GLY A 110 -11.91 13.96 -28.62
N GLU A 111 -11.89 15.21 -28.11
CA GLU A 111 -13.04 15.88 -27.48
C GLU A 111 -13.60 17.05 -28.34
N GLU A 112 -13.94 16.78 -29.61
CA GLU A 112 -14.63 17.73 -30.52
C GLU A 112 -16.16 17.75 -30.35
#